data_AF-A0A661HH29-F1
#
_entry.id   AF-A0A661HH29-F1
#
_cell.length_a   1.000
_cell.length_b   1.000
_cell.length_c   1.000
_cell.angle_alpha   90.00
_cell.angle_beta   90.00
_cell.angle_gamma   90.00
#
_symmetry.space_group_name_H-M   'P 1'
#
loop_
_entity.id
_entity.type
_entity.pdbx_description
1 polymer ?
#
loop_
_entity_poly.entity_id
_entity_poly.type
_entity_poly.pdbx_seq_one_letter_code
_entity_poly.pdbx_strand_id
1 'polypeptide(L)' 'MKNTQNGISRTLDRDLVVGYAYCKTDKTIALFEMPENHPSGAIINSFGGRIEEDETPEEAIIRECKE' A
#
# COMPACT_ATOMS: atom_id res chain seq x y z
N MET A 1 -19.48 -33.15 -19.93
CA MET A 1 -18.24 -33.79 -19.41
C MET A 1 -17.14 -33.50 -20.42
N LYS A 2 -15.98 -32.90 -20.14
CA LYS A 2 -15.38 -32.27 -18.97
C LYS A 2 -14.60 -31.05 -19.52
N ASN A 3 -14.72 -29.89 -18.86
CA ASN A 3 -13.80 -28.78 -19.04
C ASN A 3 -12.46 -29.17 -18.42
N THR A 4 -11.38 -29.06 -19.19
CA THR A 4 -10.02 -29.16 -18.66
C THR A 4 -9.20 -28.06 -19.31
N GLN A 5 -9.54 -26.81 -18.96
CA GLN A 5 -8.58 -25.72 -19.07
C GLN A 5 -7.62 -25.85 -17.89
N ASN A 6 -6.38 -26.18 -18.24
CA ASN A 6 -5.24 -26.32 -17.35
C ASN A 6 -5.12 -25.11 -16.40
N GLY A 7 -5.44 -25.33 -15.13
CA GLY A 7 -4.37 -25.55 -14.14
C GLY A 7 -3.39 -24.41 -13.89
N ILE A 8 -3.77 -23.15 -14.09
CA ILE A 8 -3.07 -22.04 -13.44
C ILE A 8 -4.10 -21.20 -12.69
N SER A 9 -4.44 -21.66 -11.48
CA SER A 9 -4.86 -20.71 -10.45
C SER A 9 -3.67 -19.83 -10.17
N ARG A 10 -3.54 -18.70 -10.88
CA ARG A 10 -2.71 -17.60 -10.39
C ARG A 10 -3.45 -17.06 -9.19
N THR A 11 -3.21 -17.64 -8.02
CA THR A 11 -3.37 -16.90 -6.78
C THR A 11 -2.33 -15.79 -6.89
N LEU A 12 -2.72 -14.67 -7.48
CA LEU A 12 -1.91 -13.47 -7.45
C LEU A 12 -1.86 -13.10 -5.98
N ASP A 13 -0.73 -13.39 -5.34
CA ASP A 13 -0.32 -12.76 -4.10
C ASP A 13 -0.14 -11.27 -4.44
N ARG A 14 -1.26 -10.54 -4.47
CA ARG A 14 -1.25 -9.11 -4.73
C ARG A 14 -0.91 -8.48 -3.40
N ASP A 15 0.29 -7.94 -3.30
CA ASP A 15 0.60 -7.00 -2.23
C ASP A 15 -0.39 -5.83 -2.34
N LEU A 16 -1.39 -5.84 -1.46
CA LEU A 16 -2.33 -4.74 -1.31
C LEU A 16 -1.65 -3.68 -0.45
N VAL A 17 -1.69 -2.44 -0.94
CA VAL A 17 -1.04 -1.30 -0.30
C VAL A 17 -2.07 -0.19 -0.16
N VAL A 18 -2.12 0.44 1.00
CA VAL A 18 -2.90 1.65 1.24
C VAL A 18 -2.00 2.87 1.14
N GLY A 19 -2.54 3.98 0.64
CA GLY A 19 -1.86 5.27 0.59
C GLY A 19 -2.77 6.38 1.10
N TYR A 20 -2.22 7.29 1.90
CA TYR A 20 -2.93 8.44 2.45
C TYR A 20 -2.20 9.74 2.14
N ALA A 21 -2.96 10.72 1.65
CA ALA A 21 -2.50 12.08 1.39
C ALA A 21 -3.21 13.06 2.34
N TYR A 22 -2.46 13.61 3.30
CA TYR A 22 -2.97 14.67 4.16
C TYR A 22 -2.94 16.00 3.42
N CYS A 23 -4.13 16.55 3.14
CA CYS A 23 -4.29 17.86 2.50
C CYS A 23 -4.52 18.93 3.56
N LYS A 24 -3.62 19.92 3.61
CA LYS A 24 -3.74 21.11 4.47
C LYS A 24 -4.77 22.09 3.91
N THR A 25 -5.21 23.03 4.75
CA THR A 25 -6.20 24.06 4.40
C THR A 25 -5.75 24.97 3.25
N ASP A 26 -4.45 25.10 3.02
CA ASP A 26 -3.83 25.83 1.91
C ASP A 26 -3.67 24.99 0.63
N LYS A 27 -4.26 23.79 0.57
CA LYS A 27 -4.18 22.83 -0.54
C LYS A 27 -2.80 22.21 -0.75
N THR A 28 -1.89 22.35 0.22
CA THR A 28 -0.62 21.62 0.19
C THR A 28 -0.83 20.19 0.72
N ILE A 29 -0.04 19.24 0.20
CA ILE A 29 -0.08 17.84 0.64
C ILE A 29 1.17 17.57 1.48
N ALA A 30 1.00 16.92 2.64
CA ALA A 30 2.14 16.44 3.41
C ALA A 30 2.69 15.15 2.81
N LEU A 31 4.00 15.13 2.59
CA LEU A 31 4.78 14.00 2.09
C LEU A 31 6.00 13.80 2.98
N PHE A 32 6.59 12.60 2.93
CA PHE A 32 7.75 12.23 3.74
C PHE A 32 8.93 11.94 2.85
N GLU A 33 10.10 12.40 3.29
CA GLU A 33 11.36 12.03 2.67
C GLU A 33 11.72 10.62 3.13
N MET A 34 11.96 9.75 2.16
CA MET A 34 12.37 8.37 2.41
C MET A 34 13.88 8.32 2.66
N PRO A 35 14.37 7.36 3.48
CA PRO A 35 15.80 7.14 3.65
C PRO A 35 16.50 6.90 2.30
N GLU A 36 17.75 7.36 2.14
CA GLU A 36 18.50 7.28 0.87
C GLU A 36 18.60 5.87 0.28
N ASN A 37 18.47 4.82 1.11
CA ASN A 37 18.54 3.41 0.70
C ASN A 37 17.18 2.69 0.76
N HIS A 38 16.07 3.42 0.73
CA HIS A 38 14.74 2.82 0.82
C HIS A 38 14.46 1.90 -0.39
N PRO A 39 13.90 0.68 -0.19
CA PRO A 39 13.73 -0.32 -1.26
C PRO A 39 12.90 0.16 -2.47
N SER A 40 12.05 1.17 -2.28
CA SER A 40 11.23 1.72 -3.36
C SER A 40 12.00 2.66 -4.31
N GLY A 41 13.19 3.14 -3.92
CA GLY A 41 13.94 4.16 -4.66
C GLY A 41 13.26 5.53 -4.75
N ALA A 42 12.08 5.70 -4.12
CA ALA A 42 11.39 6.97 -4.06
C ALA A 42 12.09 7.88 -3.04
N ILE A 43 12.31 9.14 -3.39
CA ILE A 43 12.90 10.15 -2.49
C ILE A 43 11.81 10.75 -1.60
N ILE A 44 10.61 10.93 -2.13
CA ILE A 44 9.46 11.51 -1.43
C ILE A 44 8.25 10.61 -1.67
N ASN A 45 7.48 10.30 -0.61
CA ASN A 45 6.29 9.47 -0.72
C ASN A 45 5.12 9.97 0.13
N SER A 46 3.90 9.55 -0.24
CA SER A 46 2.73 9.65 0.63
C SER A 46 2.81 8.62 1.76
N PHE A 47 2.09 8.86 2.86
CA PHE A 47 1.95 7.87 3.93
C PHE A 47 1.29 6.60 3.41
N GLY A 48 1.63 5.46 3.99
CA GLY A 48 0.98 4.20 3.72
C GLY A 48 1.96 3.03 3.63
N GLY A 49 1.37 1.84 3.57
CA GLY A 49 2.11 0.60 3.58
C GLY A 49 1.22 -0.58 3.23
N ARG A 50 1.76 -1.77 3.43
CA ARG A 50 1.09 -3.02 3.06
C ARG A 50 -0.09 -3.28 4.01
N ILE A 51 -1.20 -3.75 3.46
CA ILE A 51 -2.31 -4.28 4.25
C ILE A 51 -1.91 -5.68 4.74
N GLU A 52 -1.96 -5.90 6.05
CA GLU A 52 -1.65 -7.19 6.65
C GLU A 52 -2.82 -8.19 6.54
N GLU A 53 -2.56 -9.45 6.88
CA GLU A 53 -3.61 -10.48 6.88
C GLU A 53 -4.68 -10.12 7.93
N ASP A 54 -5.95 -10.30 7.56
CA ASP A 54 -7.14 -9.95 8.37
C ASP A 54 -7.31 -8.45 8.71
N GLU A 55 -6.49 -7.57 8.14
CA GLU A 55 -6.59 -6.12 8.32
C GLU A 55 -7.53 -5.49 7.27
N THR A 56 -8.42 -4.59 7.70
CA THR A 56 -9.16 -3.74 6.78
C THR A 56 -8.27 -2.61 6.23
N PRO A 57 -8.54 -2.06 5.04
CA PRO A 57 -7.78 -0.92 4.52
C PRO A 57 -7.73 0.27 5.49
N GLU A 58 -8.82 0.52 6.22
CA GLU A 58 -8.90 1.59 7.22
C GLU A 58 -7.99 1.33 8.43
N GLU A 59 -7.94 0.10 8.92
CA GLU A 59 -7.03 -0.31 10.00
C GLU A 59 -5.57 -0.16 9.58
N ALA A 60 -5.24 -0.58 8.35
CA ALA A 60 -3.91 -0.44 7.77
C ALA A 60 -3.47 1.03 7.71
N ILE A 61 -4.34 1.94 7.25
CA ILE A 61 -4.02 3.38 7.21
C ILE A 61 -3.78 3.93 8.62
N ILE A 62 -4.61 3.56 9.59
CA ILE A 62 -4.47 4.04 10.98
C ILE A 62 -3.18 3.53 11.62
N ARG A 63 -2.80 2.28 11.35
CA ARG A 63 -1.54 1.68 11.82
C ARG A 63 -0.33 2.40 11.21
N GLU A 64 -0.27 2.49 9.88
CA GLU A 64 0.82 3.15 9.15
C GLU A 64 0.97 4.65 9.48
N CYS A 65 -0.11 5.32 9.91
CA CYS A 65 -0.03 6.72 10.36
C CYS A 65 0.54 6.89 11.78
N LYS A 66 0.58 5.82 12.59
CA LYS A 66 1.11 5.86 13.96
C LYS A 66 2.58 5.46 14.03
N GLU A 67 3.03 4.66 13.07
CA GLU A 67 4.43 4.28 12.88
C GLU A 67 5.27 5.47 12.38
#